data_AF-A0A2D4F446-F1
#
_entry.id   AF-A0A2D4F446-F1
#
_cell.length_a   1.000
_cell.length_b   1.000
_cell.length_c   1.000
_cell.angle_alpha   90.00
_cell.angle_beta   90.00
_cell.angle_gamma   90.00
#
_symmetry.space_group_name_H-M   'P 1'
#
loop_
_entity.id
_entity.type
_entity.pdbx_description
1 polymer ?
#
loop_
_entity_poly.entity_id
_entity_poly.type
_entity_poly.pdbx_seq_one_letter_code
_entity_poly.pdbx_strand_id
1 'polypeptide(L)'
;MSGSDGCQEETAVEREVLLAMQPSYFLRQLSSSMQNASPDGKQGVPDLIHLCPFQNLEDPSTLSYSVVVIGLDTYQWYHQLLQEPITGQENETLQLGPEQSMTRHQIEEALVVLQLRGNINVLFLETWQELAQHVSAVTRAVAQRPYKKHQEKQPFSFCAKGKWASGVHIGKDGK
;
A
#
# COMPACT_ATOMS: atom_id res chain seq x y z
N MET A 1 14.84 27.93 43.19
CA MET A 1 13.71 27.75 42.27
C MET A 1 14.25 26.97 41.09
N SER A 2 14.22 25.65 41.17
CA SER A 2 14.74 24.78 40.11
C SER A 2 13.66 24.60 39.06
N GLY A 3 13.97 25.01 37.83
CA GLY A 3 13.11 24.82 36.67
C GLY A 3 12.92 23.34 36.40
N SER A 4 11.67 22.94 36.26
CA SER A 4 11.28 21.62 35.77
C SER A 4 11.68 21.55 34.29
N ASP A 5 12.73 20.79 34.01
CA ASP A 5 13.10 20.43 32.64
C ASP A 5 12.03 19.45 32.14
N GLY A 6 11.09 19.97 31.35
CA GLY A 6 10.02 19.19 30.76
C GLY A 6 10.65 18.23 29.76
N CYS A 7 10.62 16.93 30.05
CA CYS A 7 10.97 15.89 29.11
C CYS A 7 9.95 15.93 27.96
N GLN A 8 10.26 16.71 26.92
CA GLN A 8 9.55 16.63 25.65
C GLN A 8 9.99 15.32 25.00
N GLU A 9 9.19 14.28 25.20
CA GLU A 9 9.31 13.03 24.47
C GLU A 9 8.86 13.30 23.04
N GLU A 10 9.81 13.68 22.18
CA GLU A 10 9.59 13.82 20.75
C GLU A 10 9.30 12.42 20.18
N THR A 11 8.02 12.12 19.97
CA THR A 11 7.61 10.85 19.37
C THR A 11 8.09 10.80 17.93
N ALA A 12 9.11 10.01 17.65
CA ALA A 12 9.59 9.78 16.29
C ALA A 12 8.46 9.18 15.42
N VAL A 13 8.13 9.84 14.32
CA VAL A 13 7.11 9.38 13.37
C VAL A 13 7.72 8.31 12.46
N GLU A 14 7.06 7.15 12.39
CA GLU A 14 7.46 6.08 11.49
C GLU A 14 7.17 6.45 10.03
N ARG A 15 8.09 6.09 9.14
CA ARG A 15 8.07 6.48 7.73
C ARG A 15 7.34 5.48 6.84
N GLU A 16 6.23 4.93 7.33
CA GLU A 16 5.42 3.94 6.62
C GLU A 16 3.97 4.41 6.59
N VAL A 17 3.45 4.60 5.38
CA VAL A 17 2.11 5.16 5.14
C VAL A 17 1.29 4.15 4.37
N LEU A 18 0.12 3.81 4.93
CA LEU A 18 -0.83 2.91 4.31
C LEU A 18 -2.10 3.68 3.92
N LEU A 19 -2.46 3.64 2.65
CA LEU A 19 -3.61 4.34 2.09
C LEU A 19 -4.68 3.36 1.64
N ALA A 20 -5.84 3.39 2.29
CA ALA A 20 -7.00 2.65 1.81
C ALA A 20 -7.77 3.48 0.79
N MET A 21 -8.13 2.87 -0.35
CA MET A 21 -8.79 3.56 -1.47
C MET A 21 -9.97 2.74 -2.01
N GLN A 22 -10.98 3.45 -2.51
CA GLN A 22 -12.08 2.82 -3.23
C GLN A 22 -11.64 2.40 -4.65
N PRO A 23 -12.12 1.26 -5.18
CA PRO A 23 -11.79 0.79 -6.53
C PRO A 23 -12.04 1.82 -7.63
N SER A 24 -13.17 2.55 -7.55
CA SER A 24 -13.55 3.56 -8.54
C SER A 24 -12.56 4.72 -8.60
N TYR A 25 -12.12 5.22 -7.46
CA TYR A 25 -11.15 6.29 -7.36
C TYR A 25 -9.76 5.84 -7.84
N PHE A 26 -9.36 4.64 -7.43
CA PHE A 26 -8.08 4.05 -7.83
C PHE A 26 -8.00 3.87 -9.35
N LEU A 27 -8.99 3.23 -9.96
CA LEU A 27 -9.04 3.02 -11.40
C LEU A 27 -9.07 4.35 -12.16
N ARG A 28 -9.84 5.32 -11.68
CA ARG A 28 -9.88 6.68 -12.27
C ARG A 28 -8.50 7.33 -12.33
N GLN A 29 -7.77 7.24 -11.23
CA GLN A 29 -6.46 7.85 -11.17
C GLN A 29 -5.46 7.10 -12.06
N LEU A 30 -5.54 5.77 -12.13
CA LEU A 30 -4.72 4.99 -13.05
C LEU A 30 -5.00 5.34 -14.52
N SER A 31 -6.27 5.40 -14.94
CA SER A 31 -6.66 5.76 -16.31
C SER A 31 -6.19 7.15 -16.69
N SER A 32 -6.38 8.12 -15.80
CA SER A 32 -5.91 9.50 -16.00
C SER A 32 -4.38 9.55 -16.17
N SER A 33 -3.63 8.83 -15.33
CA SER A 33 -2.17 8.81 -15.43
C SER A 33 -1.66 8.13 -16.69
N MET A 34 -2.30 7.05 -17.15
CA MET A 34 -1.90 6.34 -18.36
C MET A 34 -2.22 7.13 -19.64
N GLN A 35 -3.33 7.87 -19.68
CA GLN A 35 -3.71 8.68 -20.86
C GLN A 35 -2.84 9.93 -21.03
N ASN A 36 -2.32 10.48 -19.93
CA ASN A 36 -1.43 11.65 -19.95
C ASN A 36 0.02 11.31 -20.34
N ALA A 37 0.36 10.02 -20.47
CA ALA A 37 1.66 9.58 -20.98
C ALA A 37 1.70 9.74 -22.51
N SER A 38 2.06 10.95 -22.98
CA SER A 38 2.19 11.29 -24.41
C SER A 38 3.18 10.37 -25.16
N PRO A 39 2.93 10.01 -26.44
CA PRO A 39 3.81 9.17 -27.26
C PRO A 39 5.11 9.86 -27.73
N ASP A 40 5.19 11.18 -27.59
CA ASP A 40 6.38 11.95 -27.93
C ASP A 40 7.29 11.97 -26.69
N GLY A 41 8.45 11.32 -26.76
CA GLY A 41 9.34 10.91 -25.65
C GLY A 41 9.90 12.00 -24.71
N LYS A 42 9.25 13.17 -24.61
CA LYS A 42 9.50 14.23 -23.64
C LYS A 42 8.65 14.01 -22.38
N GLN A 43 9.00 12.92 -21.72
CA GLN A 43 8.86 12.58 -20.30
C GLN A 43 8.03 13.55 -19.42
N GLY A 44 6.71 13.43 -19.47
CA GLY A 44 5.87 13.61 -18.29
C GLY A 44 5.78 12.25 -17.59
N VAL A 45 6.47 12.08 -16.46
CA VAL A 45 6.27 10.90 -15.61
C VAL A 45 4.76 10.83 -15.28
N PRO A 46 4.09 9.67 -15.37
CA PRO A 46 2.74 9.56 -14.80
C PRO A 46 2.86 9.89 -13.32
N ASP A 47 2.47 11.11 -12.96
CA ASP A 47 2.70 11.66 -11.63
C ASP A 47 1.65 11.09 -10.67
N LEU A 48 1.85 9.82 -10.35
CA LEU A 48 1.03 9.08 -9.41
C LEU A 48 1.38 9.49 -7.97
N ILE A 49 2.31 10.43 -7.75
CA ILE A 49 2.45 11.18 -6.49
C ILE A 49 1.12 11.87 -6.15
N HIS A 50 0.30 12.20 -7.15
CA HIS A 50 -1.04 12.74 -6.92
C HIS A 50 -2.06 11.72 -6.35
N LEU A 51 -1.79 10.41 -6.35
CA LEU A 51 -2.58 9.43 -5.58
C LEU A 51 -2.42 9.67 -4.07
N CYS A 52 -1.31 10.27 -3.65
CA CYS A 52 -1.03 10.52 -2.26
C CYS A 52 -1.66 11.87 -1.86
N PRO A 53 -2.66 11.90 -0.96
CA PRO A 53 -3.16 13.14 -0.35
C PRO A 53 -2.09 13.92 0.42
N PHE A 54 -0.89 13.34 0.58
CA PHE A 54 0.23 13.88 1.34
C PHE A 54 1.30 14.52 0.45
N GLN A 55 0.92 15.49 -0.39
CA GLN A 55 1.86 16.27 -1.20
C GLN A 55 2.79 17.18 -0.35
N ASN A 56 2.60 17.21 0.98
CA ASN A 56 3.34 18.03 1.93
C ASN A 56 4.22 17.23 2.90
N LEU A 57 4.37 15.91 2.73
CA LEU A 57 5.23 15.12 3.60
C LEU A 57 6.70 15.26 3.16
N GLU A 58 7.55 15.53 4.14
CA GLU A 58 8.99 15.80 3.99
C GLU A 58 9.68 14.67 3.21
N ASP A 59 10.40 15.05 2.15
CA ASP A 59 11.09 14.21 1.15
C ASP A 59 10.41 12.85 0.86
N PRO A 60 9.62 12.72 -0.22
CA PRO A 60 8.90 11.49 -0.56
C PRO A 60 9.81 10.28 -0.80
N SER A 61 11.12 10.48 -1.01
CA SER A 61 12.10 9.40 -1.09
C SER A 61 12.34 8.67 0.24
N THR A 62 11.89 9.27 1.35
CA THR A 62 12.12 8.74 2.69
C THR A 62 10.95 7.93 3.27
N LEU A 63 9.79 7.94 2.59
CA LEU A 63 8.57 7.28 3.02
C LEU A 63 8.32 6.02 2.20
N SER A 64 7.89 4.96 2.87
CA SER A 64 7.36 3.77 2.22
C SER A 64 5.85 3.89 2.11
N TYR A 65 5.33 3.96 0.89
CA TYR A 65 3.90 4.06 0.60
C TYR A 65 3.34 2.70 0.17
N SER A 66 2.25 2.30 0.81
CA SER A 66 1.44 1.15 0.39
C SER A 66 -0.01 1.58 0.19
N VAL A 67 -0.57 1.25 -0.97
CA VAL A 67 -1.97 1.47 -1.31
C VAL A 67 -2.74 0.16 -1.13
N VAL A 68 -3.91 0.22 -0.51
CA VAL A 68 -4.81 -0.92 -0.35
C VAL A 68 -6.14 -0.60 -1.01
N VAL A 69 -6.58 -1.45 -1.93
CA VAL A 69 -7.84 -1.32 -2.65
C VAL A 69 -8.70 -2.54 -2.31
N ILE A 70 -9.93 -2.29 -1.85
CA ILE A 70 -10.83 -3.34 -1.35
C ILE A 70 -11.94 -3.61 -2.37
N GLY A 71 -12.11 -4.87 -2.77
CA GLY A 71 -13.18 -5.35 -3.64
C GLY A 71 -13.04 -4.91 -5.09
N LEU A 72 -11.81 -4.83 -5.62
CA LEU A 72 -11.59 -4.44 -7.01
C LEU A 72 -12.25 -5.40 -7.99
N ASP A 73 -12.12 -6.71 -7.78
CA ASP A 73 -12.67 -7.72 -8.69
C ASP A 73 -14.20 -7.70 -8.63
N THR A 74 -14.80 -7.62 -7.43
CA THR A 74 -16.25 -7.44 -7.26
C THR A 74 -16.75 -6.16 -7.92
N TYR A 75 -16.00 -5.06 -7.81
CA TYR A 75 -16.34 -3.79 -8.47
C TYR A 75 -16.32 -3.93 -9.99
N GLN A 76 -15.28 -4.52 -10.57
CA GLN A 76 -15.18 -4.72 -12.02
C GLN A 76 -16.30 -5.65 -12.54
N TRP A 77 -16.61 -6.71 -11.80
CA TRP A 77 -17.71 -7.63 -12.13
C TRP A 77 -19.08 -6.92 -12.15
N TYR A 78 -19.40 -6.14 -11.11
CA TYR A 78 -20.66 -5.41 -11.04
C TYR A 78 -20.78 -4.38 -12.18
N HIS A 79 -19.69 -3.70 -12.50
CA HIS A 79 -19.66 -2.74 -13.60
C HIS A 79 -19.72 -3.38 -14.98
N GLN A 80 -19.25 -4.62 -15.13
CA GLN A 80 -19.39 -5.37 -16.37
C GLN A 80 -20.86 -5.77 -16.62
N LEU A 81 -21.59 -6.14 -15.56
CA LEU A 81 -23.03 -6.46 -15.65
C LEU A 81 -23.88 -5.24 -16.01
N LEU A 82 -23.56 -4.07 -15.45
CA LEU A 82 -24.25 -2.82 -15.78
C LEU A 82 -24.02 -2.33 -17.21
N GLN A 83 -23.03 -2.89 -17.92
CA GLN A 83 -22.71 -2.56 -19.31
C GLN A 83 -23.39 -3.49 -20.34
N GLU A 84 -24.11 -4.53 -19.90
CA GLU A 84 -24.88 -5.35 -20.83
C GLU A 84 -26.05 -4.54 -21.43
N PRO A 85 -26.19 -4.45 -22.77
CA PRO A 85 -27.27 -3.69 -23.38
C PRO A 85 -28.58 -4.43 -23.16
N ILE A 86 -29.39 -3.94 -22.23
CA ILE A 86 -30.78 -4.37 -22.07
C ILE A 86 -31.49 -4.06 -23.39
N THR A 87 -31.85 -5.10 -24.12
CA THR A 87 -32.57 -4.99 -25.38
C THR A 87 -33.99 -4.53 -25.06
N GLY A 88 -34.23 -3.22 -25.14
CA GLY A 88 -35.54 -2.60 -25.00
C GLY A 88 -35.69 -1.80 -23.72
N GLN A 89 -35.28 -0.53 -23.76
CA GLN A 89 -36.06 0.65 -23.39
C GLN A 89 -35.11 1.86 -23.31
N GLU A 90 -35.32 2.85 -24.18
CA GLU A 90 -34.67 4.15 -24.07
C GLU A 90 -35.10 4.80 -22.75
N ASN A 91 -34.15 5.16 -21.90
CA ASN A 91 -34.05 6.45 -21.19
C ASN A 91 -32.97 6.38 -20.10
N GLU A 92 -32.08 7.38 -20.12
CA GLU A 92 -31.08 7.70 -19.11
C GLU A 92 -29.93 6.69 -18.96
N THR A 93 -29.12 6.56 -20.02
CA THR A 93 -27.73 6.12 -19.88
C THR A 93 -27.01 7.04 -18.89
N LEU A 94 -26.86 6.59 -17.65
CA LEU A 94 -25.77 7.02 -16.79
C LEU A 94 -24.49 6.65 -17.54
N GLN A 95 -24.00 7.57 -18.38
CA GLN A 95 -22.72 7.41 -19.06
C GLN A 95 -21.65 7.36 -17.97
N LEU A 96 -21.32 6.15 -17.57
CA LEU A 96 -20.21 5.87 -16.70
C LEU A 96 -18.94 6.18 -17.48
N GLY A 97 -18.16 7.14 -16.98
CA GLY A 97 -17.00 7.67 -17.69
C GLY A 97 -15.94 6.61 -18.02
N PRO A 98 -15.00 6.92 -18.95
CA PRO A 98 -13.91 6.02 -19.39
C PRO A 98 -12.99 5.52 -18.27
N GLU A 99 -13.14 6.05 -17.06
CA GLU A 99 -12.50 5.65 -15.80
C GLU A 99 -12.83 4.20 -15.37
N GLN A 100 -13.92 3.61 -15.89
CA GLN A 100 -14.45 2.31 -15.45
C GLN A 100 -14.12 1.11 -16.35
N SER A 101 -13.36 1.31 -17.43
CA SER A 101 -13.10 0.29 -18.44
C SER A 101 -11.65 -0.19 -18.51
N MET A 102 -10.84 0.04 -17.47
CA MET A 102 -9.48 -0.50 -17.45
C MET A 102 -9.52 -2.04 -17.43
N THR A 103 -8.88 -2.63 -18.44
CA THR A 103 -8.68 -4.07 -18.53
C THR A 103 -7.67 -4.54 -17.49
N ARG A 104 -7.72 -5.84 -17.13
CA ARG A 104 -6.75 -6.44 -16.20
C ARG A 104 -5.30 -6.18 -16.61
N HIS A 105 -4.99 -6.32 -17.89
CA HIS A 105 -3.65 -6.08 -18.44
C HIS A 105 -3.19 -4.62 -18.24
N GLN A 106 -4.07 -3.64 -18.49
CA GLN A 106 -3.75 -2.23 -18.27
C GLN A 106 -3.52 -1.91 -16.79
N ILE A 107 -4.28 -2.55 -15.89
CA ILE A 107 -4.07 -2.43 -14.45
C ILE A 107 -2.69 -2.98 -14.09
N GLU A 108 -2.35 -4.18 -14.52
CA GLU A 108 -1.06 -4.82 -14.24
C GLU A 108 0.13 -4.01 -14.79
N GLU A 109 0.03 -3.46 -16.00
CA GLU A 109 1.03 -2.55 -16.56
C GLU A 109 1.23 -1.31 -15.68
N ALA A 110 0.13 -0.68 -15.25
CA ALA A 110 0.19 0.49 -14.39
C ALA A 110 0.80 0.18 -13.00
N LEU A 111 0.54 -1.01 -12.45
CA LEU A 111 1.16 -1.47 -11.21
C LEU A 111 2.67 -1.64 -11.33
N VAL A 112 3.15 -2.17 -12.46
CA VAL A 112 4.59 -2.27 -12.72
C VAL A 112 5.22 -0.89 -12.79
N VAL A 113 4.56 0.07 -13.46
CA VAL A 113 5.02 1.46 -13.52
C VAL A 113 5.08 2.09 -12.12
N LEU A 114 4.04 1.89 -11.29
CA LEU A 114 4.00 2.36 -9.91
C LEU A 114 5.16 1.82 -9.06
N GLN A 115 5.43 0.52 -9.17
CA GLN A 115 6.50 -0.12 -8.43
C GLN A 115 7.88 0.38 -8.87
N LEU A 116 8.14 0.42 -10.19
CA LEU A 116 9.46 0.78 -10.73
C LEU A 116 9.79 2.27 -10.56
N ARG A 117 8.79 3.14 -10.61
CA ARG A 117 9.01 4.60 -10.60
C ARG A 117 8.73 5.27 -9.26
N GLY A 118 7.75 4.78 -8.50
CA GLY A 118 7.31 5.39 -7.25
C GLY A 118 7.71 4.62 -6.00
N ASN A 119 8.23 3.41 -6.13
CA ASN A 119 8.39 2.47 -5.01
C ASN A 119 7.07 2.29 -4.22
N ILE A 120 5.94 2.40 -4.92
CA ILE A 120 4.60 2.27 -4.35
C ILE A 120 4.18 0.82 -4.51
N ASN A 121 3.82 0.19 -3.40
CA ASN A 121 3.20 -1.12 -3.40
C ASN A 121 1.68 -0.98 -3.43
N VAL A 122 0.97 -1.80 -4.21
CA VAL A 122 -0.50 -1.83 -4.24
C VAL A 122 -0.98 -3.23 -3.87
N LEU A 123 -1.90 -3.30 -2.93
CA LEU A 123 -2.51 -4.54 -2.45
C LEU A 123 -4.01 -4.52 -2.75
N PHE A 124 -4.49 -5.55 -3.46
CA PHE A 124 -5.91 -5.80 -3.61
C PHE A 124 -6.37 -6.78 -2.55
N LEU A 125 -7.39 -6.39 -1.79
CA LEU A 125 -8.06 -7.21 -0.80
C LEU A 125 -9.51 -7.38 -1.20
N GLU A 126 -10.12 -8.50 -0.88
CA GLU A 126 -11.52 -8.73 -1.22
C GLU A 126 -12.45 -8.26 -0.10
N THR A 127 -11.99 -8.34 1.15
CA THR A 127 -12.85 -8.09 2.32
C THR A 127 -12.28 -7.09 3.31
N TRP A 128 -13.17 -6.46 4.07
CA TRP A 128 -12.79 -5.63 5.22
C TRP A 128 -12.03 -6.40 6.30
N GLN A 129 -12.29 -7.70 6.43
CA GLN A 129 -11.57 -8.54 7.37
C GLN A 129 -10.10 -8.70 6.97
N GLU A 130 -9.82 -8.90 5.68
CA GLU A 130 -8.45 -8.94 5.17
C GLU A 130 -7.72 -7.62 5.41
N LEU A 131 -8.40 -6.47 5.23
CA LEU A 131 -7.82 -5.17 5.57
C LEU A 131 -7.45 -5.10 7.05
N ALA A 132 -8.36 -5.49 7.95
CA ALA A 132 -8.11 -5.47 9.39
C ALA A 132 -6.91 -6.35 9.79
N GLN A 133 -6.80 -7.53 9.18
CA GLN A 133 -5.66 -8.44 9.38
C GLN A 133 -4.36 -7.81 8.86
N HIS A 134 -4.39 -7.22 7.68
CA HIS A 134 -3.23 -6.58 7.06
C HIS A 134 -2.73 -5.39 7.90
N VAL A 135 -3.63 -4.47 8.28
CA VAL A 135 -3.28 -3.32 9.14
C VAL A 135 -2.70 -3.81 10.47
N SER A 136 -3.30 -4.82 11.10
CA SER A 136 -2.77 -5.41 12.33
C SER A 136 -1.35 -5.97 12.17
N ALA A 137 -1.08 -6.64 11.04
CA ALA A 137 0.24 -7.17 10.73
C ALA A 137 1.26 -6.05 10.47
N VAL A 138 0.89 -5.02 9.71
CA VAL A 138 1.72 -3.83 9.44
C VAL A 138 2.04 -3.10 10.74
N THR A 139 1.04 -2.78 11.56
CA THR A 139 1.23 -2.13 12.87
C THR A 139 2.18 -2.93 13.75
N ARG A 140 2.01 -4.27 13.81
CA ARG A 140 2.93 -5.14 14.55
C ARG A 140 4.35 -5.10 13.97
N ALA A 141 4.50 -5.12 12.64
CA ALA A 141 5.80 -5.08 11.98
C ALA A 141 6.52 -3.75 12.25
N VAL A 142 5.80 -2.63 12.16
CA VAL A 142 6.28 -1.28 12.49
C VAL A 142 6.73 -1.23 13.96
N ALA A 143 5.89 -1.65 14.89
CA ALA A 143 6.23 -1.67 16.32
C ALA A 143 7.47 -2.54 16.64
N GLN A 144 7.69 -3.63 15.90
CA GLN A 144 8.84 -4.53 16.09
C GLN A 144 10.11 -4.06 15.36
N ARG A 145 10.01 -3.13 14.41
CA ARG A 145 11.12 -2.72 13.55
C ARG A 145 12.32 -2.15 14.33
N PRO A 146 12.17 -1.30 15.37
CA PRO A 146 13.31 -0.80 16.13
C PRO A 146 14.10 -1.92 16.81
N TYR A 147 13.38 -2.87 17.43
CA TYR A 147 13.98 -4.03 18.07
C TYR A 147 14.73 -4.93 17.07
N LYS A 148 14.12 -5.21 15.91
CA LYS A 148 14.76 -6.00 14.85
C LYS A 148 16.03 -5.33 14.30
N LYS A 149 15.98 -4.02 14.02
CA LYS A 149 17.15 -3.24 13.59
C LYS A 149 18.27 -3.27 14.64
N HIS A 150 17.94 -3.28 15.92
CA HIS A 150 18.93 -3.41 16.99
C HIS A 150 19.54 -4.81 17.03
N GLN A 151 18.73 -5.87 16.91
CA GLN A 151 19.22 -7.25 16.83
C GLN A 151 20.13 -7.50 15.63
N GLU A 152 19.82 -6.96 14.45
CA GLU A 152 20.62 -7.13 13.24
C GLU A 152 22.03 -6.54 13.35
N LYS A 153 22.24 -5.55 14.24
CA LYS A 153 23.56 -4.97 14.52
C LYS A 153 24.38 -5.80 15.51
N GLN A 154 23.79 -6.81 16.15
CA GLN A 154 24.50 -7.66 17.10
C GLN A 154 25.44 -8.62 16.35
N PRO A 155 26.64 -8.89 16.88
CA PRO A 155 27.70 -9.63 16.18
C PRO A 155 27.37 -11.11 15.92
N PHE A 156 26.28 -11.64 16.47
CA PHE A 156 25.90 -13.05 16.37
C PHE A 156 24.58 -13.23 15.59
N SER A 157 24.65 -13.09 14.27
CA SER A 157 23.50 -13.32 13.37
C SER A 157 22.95 -14.75 13.43
N PHE A 158 23.77 -15.72 13.86
CA PHE A 158 23.40 -17.13 14.00
C PHE A 158 22.48 -17.43 15.20
N CYS A 159 22.62 -16.69 16.30
CA CYS A 159 21.89 -16.95 17.55
C CYS A 159 20.48 -16.33 17.57
N ALA A 160 20.20 -15.38 16.68
CA ALA A 160 19.01 -14.54 16.76
C ALA A 160 17.79 -15.08 16.00
N LYS A 161 17.94 -16.09 15.12
CA LYS A 161 16.85 -16.55 14.24
C LYS A 161 17.00 -18.02 13.81
N GLY A 162 15.88 -18.74 13.76
CA GLY A 162 15.82 -20.13 13.25
C GLY A 162 15.94 -21.20 14.34
N LYS A 163 16.02 -22.47 13.92
CA LYS A 163 16.05 -23.65 14.83
C LYS A 163 17.22 -23.63 15.84
N TRP A 164 18.27 -22.86 15.56
CA TRP A 164 19.44 -22.66 16.42
C TRP A 164 19.23 -21.65 17.55
N ALA A 165 18.20 -20.80 17.47
CA ALA A 165 17.85 -19.85 18.52
C ALA A 165 17.05 -20.50 19.67
N SER A 166 16.56 -21.73 19.48
CA SER A 166 15.86 -22.47 20.54
C SER A 166 16.89 -23.23 21.36
N GLY A 167 17.13 -22.77 22.58
CA GLY A 167 17.85 -23.59 23.56
C GLY A 167 17.09 -24.89 23.85
N VAL A 168 17.83 -25.95 24.17
CA VAL A 168 17.25 -27.12 24.83
C VAL A 168 17.07 -26.76 26.29
N HIS A 169 15.85 -26.92 26.80
CA HIS A 169 15.60 -26.74 28.22
C HIS A 169 16.20 -27.93 28.98
N ILE A 170 17.18 -27.67 29.85
CA ILE A 170 17.85 -28.70 30.66
C ILE A 170 17.49 -28.48 32.13
N GLY A 171 16.97 -29.52 32.77
CA GLY A 171 16.62 -29.56 34.19
C GLY A 171 17.85 -29.54 35.10
N LYS A 172 17.62 -29.37 36.40
CA LYS A 172 18.71 -29.36 37.41
C LYS A 172 19.48 -30.69 37.50
N ASP A 173 18.87 -31.77 37.04
CA ASP A 173 19.44 -33.11 36.92
C ASP A 173 20.20 -33.35 35.60
N GLY A 174 20.31 -32.32 34.76
CA GLY A 174 21.06 -32.38 33.51
C GLY A 174 20.33 -33.06 32.34
N LYS A 175 19.01 -33.27 32.46
CA LYS A 175 18.16 -33.84 31.41
C LYS A 175 17.30 -32.82 30.70
#